data_AF-A0A4P2R6S0-F1
#
_entry.id   AF-A0A4P2R6S0-F1
#
_cell.length_a   1.000
_cell.length_b   1.000
_cell.length_c   1.000
_cell.angle_alpha   90.00
_cell.angle_beta   90.00
_cell.angle_gamma   90.00
#
_symmetry.space_group_name_H-M   'P 1'
#
loop_
_entity.id
_entity.type
_entity.pdbx_description
1 polymer ?
#
loop_
_entity_poly.entity_id
_entity_poly.type
_entity_poly.pdbx_seq_one_letter_code
_entity_poly.pdbx_strand_id
1 'polypeptide(L)'
;MARELSYRLTNPNYTVYHRAALGGLAATVLAWRAKRGSAPAEIEHDVQRDSVRLAWGDDLPDQEALQRILGASFRLTKDKLIDLVGQAVAEANVELRLSIHNGLCATFLQHPKMRPSEKEPRRVEIRSVDDEARGMFTYKAITSYAHQKAQGTGLLEPAKKGSSAGAFPAVATIPQSVVPGAMTGMQPLETAPEEAILLLYLMVGSVVFLLRPRTYKEKMQACVVVPDVSDLVAFARAMRAVAGVDVERPRLSGGYLGRIAGGAEEAALRLLIDLTADDLRDRPAVAGLHVIAMGKVAWDKNQVNRSATVRIGLTYPELEVFRCASKHLGKTRIVPGSKGDGYAVPMSPVPELVAANLAAGRHWAADFRALVSESKDFSRMRFARKGLQKMKEAIKDGVDQAVIGMFHEAWRRKMGVFKDRELREGASFKRQVEVERERIRNSILRAKTADALAGWFLRFCADATQGATLAAARQEAATLREFIFNERNASRLQNLLLFALVSYAKDDTKGQTNGEA
;
A
#
# COMPACT_ATOMS: atom_id res chain seq x y z
N MET A 1 26.93 -11.73 36.39
CA MET A 1 25.47 -11.49 36.42
C MET A 1 24.99 -11.61 35.00
N ALA A 2 24.15 -12.60 34.69
CA ALA A 2 23.61 -12.81 33.35
C ALA A 2 23.18 -11.49 32.68
N ARG A 3 23.65 -11.26 31.44
CA ARG A 3 23.29 -10.06 30.68
C ARG A 3 21.85 -10.19 30.21
N GLU A 4 21.06 -9.13 30.36
CA GLU A 4 19.66 -9.10 29.96
C GLU A 4 19.36 -7.85 29.12
N LEU A 5 18.69 -8.06 27.98
CA LEU A 5 18.07 -7.02 27.16
C LEU A 5 16.56 -7.11 27.31
N SER A 6 15.94 -6.09 27.92
CA SER A 6 14.50 -6.00 28.12
C SER A 6 13.93 -4.77 27.41
N TYR A 7 13.12 -5.01 26.39
CA TYR A 7 12.46 -3.97 25.59
C TYR A 7 10.97 -3.92 25.89
N ARG A 8 10.39 -2.72 26.02
CA ARG A 8 8.96 -2.53 26.31
C ARG A 8 8.33 -1.47 25.42
N LEU A 9 7.11 -1.70 24.94
CA LEU A 9 6.33 -0.74 24.15
C LEU A 9 6.03 0.56 24.91
N THR A 10 5.96 0.49 26.24
CA THR A 10 5.69 1.63 27.13
C THR A 10 6.92 2.50 27.40
N ASN A 11 8.09 2.16 26.85
CA ASN A 11 9.28 2.99 27.03
C ASN A 11 9.03 4.39 26.42
N PRO A 12 9.10 5.48 27.23
CA PRO A 12 8.77 6.83 26.76
C PRO A 12 9.75 7.36 25.71
N ASN A 13 10.96 6.80 25.62
CA ASN A 13 11.97 7.20 24.63
C ASN A 13 11.73 6.56 23.25
N TYR A 14 10.81 5.60 23.15
CA TYR A 14 10.57 4.88 21.90
C TYR A 14 9.71 5.69 20.94
N THR A 15 10.31 5.99 19.78
CA THR A 15 9.60 6.49 18.61
C THR A 15 8.85 5.37 17.88
N VAL A 16 8.08 5.73 16.84
CA VAL A 16 7.40 4.74 15.96
C VAL A 16 8.37 3.72 15.37
N TYR A 17 9.63 4.11 15.09
CA TYR A 17 10.65 3.18 14.58
C TYR A 17 11.02 2.12 15.62
N HIS A 18 11.17 2.52 16.88
CA HIS A 18 11.48 1.58 17.96
C HIS A 18 10.33 0.61 18.20
N ARG A 19 9.08 1.08 18.17
CA ARG A 19 7.90 0.22 18.33
C ARG A 19 7.73 -0.75 17.16
N ALA A 20 7.94 -0.30 15.93
CA ALA A 20 7.98 -1.17 14.76
C ALA A 20 9.11 -2.21 14.86
N ALA A 21 10.32 -1.77 15.23
CA ALA A 21 11.47 -2.66 15.40
C ALA A 21 11.24 -3.69 16.51
N LEU A 22 10.62 -3.30 17.62
CA LEU A 22 10.21 -4.21 18.69
C LEU A 22 9.16 -5.22 18.21
N GLY A 23 8.20 -4.79 17.39
CA GLY A 23 7.28 -5.70 16.70
C GLY A 23 8.03 -6.70 15.80
N GLY A 24 9.04 -6.25 15.05
CA GLY A 24 9.89 -7.10 14.22
C GLY A 24 10.72 -8.10 15.03
N LEU A 25 11.28 -7.67 16.15
CA LEU A 25 12.01 -8.53 17.08
C LEU A 25 11.07 -9.57 17.70
N ALA A 26 9.91 -9.16 18.20
CA ALA A 26 8.90 -10.06 18.75
C ALA A 26 8.46 -11.12 17.73
N ALA A 27 8.21 -10.71 16.48
CA ALA A 27 7.86 -11.64 15.41
C ALA A 27 9.00 -12.64 15.10
N THR A 28 10.25 -12.18 15.15
CA THR A 28 11.43 -13.04 14.95
C THR A 28 11.55 -14.08 16.08
N VAL A 29 11.44 -13.65 17.34
CA VAL A 29 11.53 -14.55 18.50
C VAL A 29 10.39 -15.58 18.48
N LEU A 30 9.17 -15.16 18.13
CA LEU A 30 8.04 -16.08 17.98
C LEU A 30 8.25 -17.08 16.81
N ALA A 31 8.91 -16.65 15.73
CA ALA A 31 9.27 -17.55 14.64
C ALA A 31 10.32 -18.59 15.06
N TRP A 32 11.26 -18.23 15.94
CA TRP A 32 12.22 -19.20 16.51
C TRP A 32 11.53 -20.31 17.30
N ARG A 33 10.52 -19.95 18.10
CA ARG A 33 9.71 -20.90 18.87
C ARG A 33 8.93 -21.86 17.98
N ALA A 34 8.49 -21.40 16.81
CA ALA A 34 7.68 -22.19 15.90
C ALA A 34 8.46 -23.30 15.17
N LYS A 35 9.80 -23.22 15.07
CA LYS A 35 10.63 -24.20 14.38
C LYS A 35 11.74 -24.71 15.30
N ARG A 36 11.69 -25.99 15.66
CA ARG A 36 12.72 -26.64 16.50
C ARG A 36 14.12 -26.43 15.91
N GLY A 37 15.07 -26.04 16.77
CA GLY A 37 16.46 -25.80 16.38
C GLY A 37 16.72 -24.49 15.62
N SER A 38 15.72 -23.60 15.52
CA SER A 38 15.90 -22.31 14.84
C SER A 38 16.25 -21.14 15.75
N ALA A 39 16.09 -21.31 17.07
CA ALA A 39 16.53 -20.36 18.07
C ALA A 39 18.07 -20.35 18.19
N PRO A 40 18.68 -19.19 18.48
CA PRO A 40 20.11 -19.12 18.75
C PRO A 40 20.47 -19.88 20.04
N ALA A 41 21.58 -20.63 19.99
CA ALA A 41 22.06 -21.42 21.13
C ALA A 41 22.50 -20.52 22.29
N GLU A 42 22.18 -20.94 23.52
CA GLU A 42 22.52 -20.25 24.78
C GLU A 42 21.87 -18.86 24.96
N ILE A 43 20.84 -18.55 24.17
CA ILE A 43 20.06 -17.31 24.29
C ILE A 43 18.66 -17.64 24.79
N GLU A 44 18.38 -17.24 26.03
CA GLU A 44 17.04 -17.24 26.59
C GLU A 44 16.21 -16.12 25.95
N HIS A 45 14.95 -16.40 25.64
CA HIS A 45 14.09 -15.44 24.95
C HIS A 45 12.63 -15.55 25.35
N ASP A 46 12.02 -14.39 25.65
CA ASP A 46 10.60 -14.27 25.93
C ASP A 46 9.89 -13.13 25.19
N VAL A 47 8.62 -13.36 24.85
CA VAL A 47 7.75 -12.39 24.19
C VAL A 47 6.42 -12.34 24.93
N GLN A 48 6.10 -11.15 25.42
CA GLN A 48 4.80 -10.80 25.98
C GLN A 48 4.09 -9.82 25.04
N ARG A 49 2.87 -9.41 25.40
CA ARG A 49 2.07 -8.49 24.56
C ARG A 49 2.72 -7.12 24.40
N ASP A 50 3.50 -6.68 25.37
CA ASP A 50 4.12 -5.36 25.41
C ASP A 50 5.64 -5.37 25.60
N SER A 51 6.26 -6.55 25.79
CA SER A 51 7.71 -6.66 25.99
C SER A 51 8.38 -7.83 25.27
N VAL A 52 9.67 -7.67 25.00
CA VAL A 52 10.58 -8.76 24.59
C VAL A 52 11.78 -8.79 25.53
N ARG A 53 12.16 -9.99 25.96
CA ARG A 53 13.35 -10.25 26.78
C ARG A 53 14.30 -11.16 26.02
N LEU A 54 15.58 -10.83 26.00
CA LEU A 54 16.69 -11.69 25.58
C LEU A 54 17.72 -11.74 26.71
N ALA A 55 18.23 -12.91 27.07
CA ALA A 55 19.25 -13.05 28.10
C ALA A 55 20.26 -14.15 27.77
N TRP A 56 21.48 -14.01 28.29
CA TRP A 56 22.56 -15.00 28.18
C TRP A 56 23.46 -15.00 29.41
N GLY A 57 24.14 -16.13 29.63
CA GLY A 57 25.05 -16.32 30.75
C GLY A 57 26.36 -15.52 30.63
N ASP A 58 27.07 -15.39 31.75
CA ASP A 58 28.35 -14.65 31.83
C ASP A 58 29.46 -15.29 30.97
N ASP A 59 29.34 -16.59 30.67
CA ASP A 59 30.31 -17.33 29.85
C ASP A 59 30.22 -17.00 28.35
N LEU A 60 29.17 -16.28 27.93
CA LEU A 60 28.95 -15.89 26.53
C LEU A 60 29.19 -14.37 26.36
N PRO A 61 30.24 -13.95 25.62
CA PRO A 61 30.49 -12.54 25.37
C PRO A 61 29.34 -11.86 24.63
N ASP A 62 29.03 -10.60 24.99
CA ASP A 62 27.92 -9.82 24.42
C ASP A 62 27.96 -9.76 22.88
N GLN A 63 29.14 -9.54 22.30
CA GLN A 63 29.33 -9.51 20.84
C GLN A 63 29.07 -10.87 20.20
N GLU A 64 29.44 -11.96 20.85
CA GLU A 64 29.18 -13.32 20.36
C GLU A 64 27.68 -13.65 20.45
N ALA A 65 27.04 -13.33 21.59
CA ALA A 65 25.60 -13.46 21.77
C ALA A 65 24.84 -12.71 20.65
N LEU A 66 25.24 -11.47 20.37
CA LEU A 66 24.64 -10.67 19.30
C LEU A 66 24.86 -11.31 17.92
N GLN A 67 26.06 -11.83 17.61
CA GLN A 67 26.31 -12.53 16.34
C GLN A 67 25.39 -13.74 16.17
N ARG A 68 25.18 -14.54 17.23
CA ARG A 68 24.24 -15.68 17.21
C ARG A 68 22.80 -15.23 16.97
N ILE A 69 22.37 -14.18 17.67
CA ILE A 69 21.04 -13.56 17.51
C ILE A 69 20.82 -13.07 16.08
N LEU A 70 21.78 -12.33 15.51
CA LEU A 70 21.67 -11.81 14.15
C LEU A 70 21.71 -12.93 13.10
N GLY A 71 22.57 -13.93 13.28
CA GLY A 71 22.62 -15.11 12.40
C GLY A 71 21.32 -15.92 12.41
N ALA A 72 20.64 -16.00 13.55
CA ALA A 72 19.35 -16.64 13.67
C ALA A 72 18.19 -15.79 13.08
N SER A 73 18.37 -14.48 12.91
CA SER A 73 17.32 -13.53 12.49
C SER A 73 17.37 -13.14 11.02
N PHE A 74 18.58 -12.89 10.53
CA PHE A 74 18.86 -12.25 9.24
C PHE A 74 19.56 -13.22 8.31
N ARG A 75 18.78 -13.86 7.43
CA ARG A 75 19.26 -14.97 6.60
C ARG A 75 19.25 -14.62 5.11
N LEU A 76 19.88 -15.50 4.36
CA LEU A 76 19.77 -15.56 2.90
C LEU A 76 19.24 -16.93 2.52
N THR A 77 18.37 -16.98 1.53
CA THR A 77 17.94 -18.24 0.91
C THR A 77 19.07 -18.86 0.08
N LYS A 78 18.88 -20.10 -0.40
CA LYS A 78 19.75 -20.73 -1.40
C LYS A 78 19.91 -19.88 -2.67
N ASP A 79 18.83 -19.19 -3.06
CA ASP A 79 18.81 -18.27 -4.20
C ASP A 79 19.34 -16.87 -3.88
N LYS A 80 19.94 -16.68 -2.69
CA LYS A 80 20.54 -15.40 -2.27
C LYS A 80 19.56 -14.22 -2.21
N LEU A 81 18.27 -14.51 -2.04
CA LEU A 81 17.24 -13.56 -1.61
C LEU A 81 17.31 -13.34 -0.09
N ILE A 82 16.86 -12.16 0.34
CA ILE A 82 16.80 -11.82 1.78
C ILE A 82 15.68 -12.64 2.43
N ASP A 83 16.00 -13.29 3.54
CA ASP A 83 15.06 -14.01 4.39
C ASP A 83 15.05 -13.38 5.78
N LEU A 84 14.00 -12.61 6.07
CA LEU A 84 13.75 -12.00 7.37
C LEU A 84 12.86 -12.95 8.17
N VAL A 85 13.45 -13.65 9.14
CA VAL A 85 12.78 -14.76 9.84
C VAL A 85 11.46 -14.31 10.49
N GLY A 86 11.41 -13.12 11.08
CA GLY A 86 10.20 -12.57 11.70
C GLY A 86 9.06 -12.22 10.73
N GLN A 87 9.32 -12.08 9.42
CA GLN A 87 8.24 -11.89 8.44
C GLN A 87 7.57 -13.20 8.03
N ALA A 88 8.14 -14.36 8.41
CA ALA A 88 7.55 -15.69 8.22
C ALA A 88 7.09 -15.99 6.77
N VAL A 89 7.81 -15.47 5.77
CA VAL A 89 7.51 -15.71 4.35
C VAL A 89 7.80 -17.17 4.01
N ALA A 90 6.75 -17.92 3.63
CA ALA A 90 6.85 -19.32 3.26
C ALA A 90 7.88 -19.54 2.14
N GLU A 91 8.58 -20.67 2.16
CA GLU A 91 9.60 -21.02 1.16
C GLU A 91 9.05 -21.06 -0.26
N ALA A 92 7.80 -21.50 -0.42
CA ALA A 92 7.09 -21.52 -1.69
C ALA A 92 6.69 -20.12 -2.21
N ASN A 93 6.60 -19.10 -1.35
CA ASN A 93 6.20 -17.74 -1.74
C ASN A 93 7.41 -16.91 -2.21
N VAL A 94 8.06 -17.40 -3.26
CA VAL A 94 9.24 -16.76 -3.89
C VAL A 94 8.89 -15.37 -4.40
N GLU A 95 7.67 -15.17 -4.88
CA GLU A 95 7.18 -13.89 -5.42
C GLU A 95 7.18 -12.79 -4.35
N LEU A 96 6.59 -13.05 -3.17
CA LEU A 96 6.62 -12.10 -2.06
C LEU A 96 8.08 -11.85 -1.62
N ARG A 97 8.89 -12.90 -1.50
CA ARG A 97 10.29 -12.76 -1.09
C ARG A 97 11.11 -11.91 -2.07
N LEU A 98 10.87 -12.05 -3.37
CA LEU A 98 11.50 -11.22 -4.41
C LEU A 98 11.12 -9.74 -4.26
N SER A 99 9.84 -9.44 -4.01
CA SER A 99 9.39 -8.07 -3.80
C SER A 99 9.98 -7.43 -2.54
N ILE A 100 10.08 -8.21 -1.44
CA ILE A 100 10.75 -7.78 -0.21
C ILE A 100 12.23 -7.50 -0.48
N HIS A 101 12.94 -8.43 -1.14
CA HIS A 101 14.35 -8.25 -1.49
C HIS A 101 14.57 -6.96 -2.30
N ASN A 102 13.80 -6.76 -3.37
CA ASN A 102 13.91 -5.58 -4.22
C ASN A 102 13.55 -4.29 -3.46
N GLY A 103 12.49 -4.33 -2.65
CA GLY A 103 12.07 -3.19 -1.82
C GLY A 103 13.13 -2.81 -0.78
N LEU A 104 13.74 -3.78 -0.10
CA LEU A 104 14.81 -3.54 0.87
C LEU A 104 16.07 -2.98 0.19
N CYS A 105 16.45 -3.52 -0.97
CA CYS A 105 17.56 -2.99 -1.79
C CYS A 105 17.30 -1.55 -2.28
N ALA A 106 16.04 -1.15 -2.45
CA ALA A 106 15.65 0.21 -2.83
C ALA A 106 15.49 1.17 -1.64
N THR A 107 15.51 0.67 -0.39
CA THR A 107 15.19 1.45 0.82
C THR A 107 16.31 1.39 1.87
N PHE A 108 16.37 0.33 2.67
CA PHE A 108 17.39 0.13 3.71
C PHE A 108 18.78 -0.09 3.12
N LEU A 109 18.88 -0.89 2.05
CA LEU A 109 20.16 -1.37 1.53
C LEU A 109 20.55 -0.66 0.22
N GLN A 110 20.30 0.64 0.09
CA GLN A 110 20.55 1.36 -1.17
C GLN A 110 22.02 1.30 -1.59
N HIS A 111 22.94 1.52 -0.64
CA HIS A 111 24.36 1.60 -0.92
C HIS A 111 24.97 0.22 -1.18
N PRO A 112 25.68 -0.02 -2.31
CA PRO A 112 26.23 -1.34 -2.65
C PRO A 112 27.13 -1.96 -1.60
N LYS A 113 27.90 -1.16 -0.84
CA LYS A 113 28.74 -1.64 0.29
C LYS A 113 27.94 -2.29 1.42
N MET A 114 26.65 -1.95 1.55
CA MET A 114 25.76 -2.52 2.57
C MET A 114 25.09 -3.82 2.11
N ARG A 115 25.28 -4.19 0.84
CA ARG A 115 24.74 -5.41 0.21
C ARG A 115 25.61 -5.89 -0.97
N PRO A 116 26.82 -6.43 -0.71
CA PRO A 116 27.65 -6.99 -1.77
C PRO A 116 26.85 -8.01 -2.61
N SER A 117 26.96 -7.90 -3.94
CA SER A 117 26.11 -8.65 -4.88
C SER A 117 26.91 -9.31 -5.99
N GLU A 118 26.32 -10.36 -6.57
CA GLU A 118 26.81 -10.98 -7.80
C GLU A 118 26.77 -9.98 -8.97
N LYS A 119 27.69 -10.14 -9.93
CA LYS A 119 27.74 -9.27 -11.12
C LYS A 119 26.52 -9.48 -12.01
N GLU A 120 26.19 -10.74 -12.27
CA GLU A 120 25.08 -11.13 -13.13
C GLU A 120 23.76 -11.19 -12.37
N PRO A 121 22.69 -10.53 -12.85
CA PRO A 121 21.38 -10.63 -12.24
C PRO A 121 20.76 -12.01 -12.50
N ARG A 122 20.12 -12.55 -11.47
CA ARG A 122 19.32 -13.78 -11.56
C ARG A 122 17.91 -13.46 -12.03
N ARG A 123 17.18 -14.47 -12.51
CA ARG A 123 15.83 -14.34 -13.05
C ARG A 123 14.84 -15.23 -12.33
N VAL A 124 13.61 -14.75 -12.18
CA VAL A 124 12.46 -15.49 -11.62
C VAL A 124 11.25 -15.26 -12.51
N GLU A 125 10.52 -16.32 -12.82
CA GLU A 125 9.23 -16.22 -13.50
C GLU A 125 8.16 -15.85 -12.46
N ILE A 126 7.39 -14.79 -12.71
CA ILE A 126 6.22 -14.40 -11.92
C ILE A 126 4.98 -14.56 -12.78
N ARG A 127 3.91 -15.09 -12.19
CA ARG A 127 2.63 -15.28 -12.86
C ARG A 127 1.62 -14.23 -12.38
N SER A 128 0.83 -13.71 -13.31
CA SER A 128 -0.38 -12.99 -12.92
C SER A 128 -1.46 -14.02 -12.56
N VAL A 129 -2.19 -13.79 -11.46
CA VAL A 129 -3.28 -14.70 -11.03
C VAL A 129 -4.45 -14.68 -12.02
N ASP A 130 -4.61 -13.58 -12.75
CA ASP A 130 -5.72 -13.34 -13.68
C ASP A 130 -5.33 -13.45 -15.16
N ASP A 131 -4.05 -13.58 -15.46
CA ASP A 131 -3.51 -13.50 -16.82
C ASP A 131 -2.53 -14.65 -17.01
N GLU A 132 -2.64 -15.41 -18.11
CA GLU A 132 -1.64 -16.42 -18.48
C GLU A 132 -0.25 -15.79 -18.77
N ALA A 133 -0.19 -14.46 -18.77
CA ALA A 133 1.03 -13.68 -18.93
C ALA A 133 2.05 -14.02 -17.82
N ARG A 134 3.16 -14.60 -18.26
CA ARG A 134 4.36 -14.85 -17.47
C ARG A 134 5.35 -13.71 -17.69
N GLY A 135 5.88 -13.17 -16.60
CA GLY A 135 6.94 -12.16 -16.63
C GLY A 135 8.24 -12.71 -16.06
N MET A 136 9.35 -12.54 -16.78
CA MET A 136 10.68 -12.84 -16.23
C MET A 136 11.23 -11.63 -15.50
N PHE A 137 11.19 -11.64 -14.17
CA PHE A 137 11.74 -10.57 -13.35
C PHE A 137 13.20 -10.84 -13.01
N THR A 138 13.99 -9.78 -12.88
CA THR A 138 15.40 -9.86 -12.52
C THR A 138 15.64 -9.36 -11.10
N TYR A 139 16.67 -9.90 -10.44
CA TYR A 139 17.18 -9.39 -9.18
C TYR A 139 18.69 -9.61 -9.06
N LYS A 140 19.35 -8.79 -8.25
CA LYS A 140 20.77 -8.96 -7.93
C LYS A 140 20.91 -9.81 -6.68
N ALA A 141 21.31 -11.07 -6.84
CA ALA A 141 21.65 -11.95 -5.73
C ALA A 141 22.73 -11.31 -4.84
N ILE A 142 22.50 -11.31 -3.53
CA ILE A 142 23.44 -10.72 -2.55
C ILE A 142 24.18 -11.82 -1.79
N THR A 143 25.43 -11.57 -1.41
CA THR A 143 26.22 -12.53 -0.62
C THR A 143 26.12 -12.27 0.87
N SER A 144 25.79 -11.03 1.25
CA SER A 144 25.51 -10.61 2.63
C SER A 144 24.81 -9.26 2.63
N TYR A 145 24.32 -8.84 3.80
CA TYR A 145 23.81 -7.48 4.02
C TYR A 145 24.11 -6.96 5.41
N ALA A 146 24.10 -5.63 5.56
CA ALA A 146 24.56 -4.90 6.75
C ALA A 146 24.00 -5.42 8.08
N HIS A 147 22.71 -5.78 8.14
CA HIS A 147 22.06 -6.22 9.38
C HIS A 147 22.59 -7.56 9.91
N GLN A 148 23.16 -8.41 9.06
CA GLN A 148 23.76 -9.68 9.50
C GLN A 148 25.02 -9.48 10.35
N LYS A 149 25.66 -8.31 10.22
CA LYS A 149 26.92 -7.96 10.87
C LYS A 149 26.83 -6.66 11.67
N ALA A 150 25.61 -6.14 11.88
CA ALA A 150 25.38 -4.82 12.47
C ALA A 150 26.28 -3.71 11.86
N GLN A 151 26.54 -3.77 10.55
CA GLN A 151 27.56 -2.96 9.89
C GLN A 151 27.26 -1.46 10.04
N GLY A 152 28.26 -0.69 10.50
CA GLY A 152 28.15 0.75 10.69
C GLY A 152 27.47 1.19 11.98
N THR A 153 27.26 0.27 12.94
CA THR A 153 26.72 0.57 14.28
C THR A 153 27.78 0.61 15.39
N GLY A 154 28.98 0.06 15.13
CA GLY A 154 30.01 -0.15 16.16
C GLY A 154 29.78 -1.36 17.08
N LEU A 155 28.61 -2.02 17.02
CA LEU A 155 28.23 -3.09 17.96
C LEU A 155 29.12 -4.34 17.92
N LEU A 156 29.64 -4.68 16.73
CA LEU A 156 30.47 -5.86 16.49
C LEU A 156 31.90 -5.48 16.06
N GLU A 157 32.31 -4.23 16.30
CA GLU A 157 33.70 -3.82 16.05
C GLU A 157 34.62 -4.31 17.17
N PRO A 158 35.89 -4.62 16.87
CA PRO A 158 36.86 -5.00 17.88
C PRO A 158 36.96 -3.95 18.99
N ALA A 159 37.11 -4.42 20.22
CA ALA A 159 37.26 -3.54 21.38
C ALA A 159 38.42 -2.54 21.16
N LYS A 160 38.17 -1.27 21.46
CA LYS A 160 39.22 -0.25 21.50
C LYS A 160 40.16 -0.54 22.68
N LYS A 161 41.42 -0.08 22.57
CA LYS A 161 42.45 -0.27 23.60
C LYS A 161 41.94 0.26 24.96
N GLY A 162 41.76 -0.63 25.94
CA GLY A 162 41.24 -0.30 27.27
C GLY A 162 39.78 -0.70 27.55
N SER A 163 39.07 -1.30 26.59
CA SER A 163 37.73 -1.87 26.79
C SER A 163 37.77 -3.38 26.96
N SER A 164 36.84 -3.95 27.73
CA SER A 164 36.69 -5.40 27.87
C SER A 164 36.41 -6.03 26.51
N ALA A 165 37.23 -7.01 26.11
CA ALA A 165 37.05 -7.73 24.86
C ALA A 165 35.69 -8.43 24.83
N GLY A 166 34.96 -8.32 23.72
CA GLY A 166 33.66 -8.96 23.52
C GLY A 166 32.46 -8.28 24.20
N ALA A 167 32.65 -7.16 24.91
CA ALA A 167 31.55 -6.35 25.44
C ALA A 167 30.98 -5.39 24.38
N PHE A 168 29.73 -4.94 24.58
CA PHE A 168 29.18 -3.85 23.76
C PHE A 168 29.93 -2.53 23.99
N PRO A 169 30.00 -1.65 22.97
CA PRO A 169 30.56 -0.30 23.16
C PRO A 169 29.69 0.51 24.11
N ALA A 170 30.21 1.62 24.66
CA ALA A 170 29.38 2.52 25.48
C ALA A 170 28.34 3.29 24.64
N VAL A 171 28.66 3.54 23.36
CA VAL A 171 27.83 4.28 22.41
C VAL A 171 27.85 3.53 21.08
N ALA A 172 26.67 3.40 20.46
CA ALA A 172 26.48 2.83 19.14
C ALA A 172 25.94 3.89 18.17
N THR A 173 26.04 3.62 16.88
CA THR A 173 25.58 4.53 15.81
C THR A 173 24.38 3.96 15.06
N ILE A 174 23.52 4.85 14.55
CA ILE A 174 22.36 4.50 13.72
C ILE A 174 22.66 4.93 12.27
N PRO A 175 23.14 4.01 11.41
CA PRO A 175 23.35 4.31 10.00
C PRO A 175 22.03 4.34 9.22
N GLN A 176 22.04 4.95 8.03
CA GLN A 176 20.89 4.95 7.10
C GLN A 176 20.36 3.54 6.80
N SER A 177 21.25 2.55 6.80
CA SER A 177 20.84 1.16 6.55
C SER A 177 19.96 0.57 7.63
N VAL A 178 19.97 1.13 8.84
CA VAL A 178 19.11 0.73 9.97
C VAL A 178 17.82 1.55 9.97
N VAL A 179 17.92 2.88 9.80
CA VAL A 179 16.76 3.78 9.69
C VAL A 179 16.79 4.54 8.36
N PRO A 180 15.96 4.16 7.37
CA PRO A 180 15.93 4.80 6.07
C PRO A 180 15.65 6.30 6.17
N GLY A 181 16.52 7.11 5.57
CA GLY A 181 16.41 8.56 5.61
C GLY A 181 16.96 9.21 6.88
N ALA A 182 17.56 8.45 7.81
CA ALA A 182 18.51 9.04 8.76
C ALA A 182 19.66 9.65 7.94
N MET A 183 19.76 10.99 7.94
CA MET A 183 20.83 11.66 7.23
C MET A 183 22.17 11.30 7.89
N THR A 184 23.15 10.92 7.09
CA THR A 184 24.55 11.10 7.48
C THR A 184 24.83 12.61 7.45
N GLY A 185 24.50 13.31 8.53
CA GLY A 185 25.03 14.65 8.77
C GLY A 185 26.55 14.60 8.97
N MET A 186 27.19 15.73 9.31
CA MET A 186 28.62 15.73 9.63
C MET A 186 28.97 14.84 10.84
N GLN A 187 27.99 14.44 11.65
CA GLN A 187 28.16 13.48 12.74
C GLN A 187 27.17 12.31 12.64
N PRO A 188 27.59 11.07 12.95
CA PRO A 188 26.72 9.92 13.10
C PRO A 188 25.65 10.15 14.16
N LEU A 189 24.45 9.61 13.97
CA LEU A 189 23.43 9.59 15.01
C LEU A 189 23.82 8.54 16.05
N GLU A 190 24.06 8.98 17.29
CA GLU A 190 24.49 8.12 18.41
C GLU A 190 23.32 7.68 19.29
N THR A 191 23.41 6.48 19.86
CA THR A 191 22.44 5.93 20.82
C THR A 191 23.11 4.88 21.74
N ALA A 192 22.38 4.38 22.73
CA ALA A 192 22.77 3.24 23.53
C ALA A 192 22.81 1.94 22.68
N PRO A 193 23.73 1.01 22.95
CA PRO A 193 23.84 -0.26 22.23
C PRO A 193 22.53 -1.03 22.13
N GLU A 194 21.76 -1.06 23.22
CA GLU A 194 20.49 -1.77 23.32
C GLU A 194 19.46 -1.21 22.33
N GLU A 195 19.40 0.11 22.16
CA GLU A 195 18.51 0.74 21.17
C GLU A 195 18.99 0.48 19.74
N ALA A 196 20.29 0.53 19.49
CA ALA A 196 20.85 0.20 18.17
C ALA A 196 20.56 -1.27 17.79
N ILE A 197 20.71 -2.21 18.74
CA ILE A 197 20.35 -3.62 18.56
C ILE A 197 18.87 -3.76 18.22
N LEU A 198 17.99 -3.08 18.97
CA LEU A 198 16.56 -3.11 18.70
C LEU A 198 16.26 -2.60 17.29
N LEU A 199 16.80 -1.44 16.90
CA LEU A 199 16.53 -0.80 15.62
C LEU A 199 16.98 -1.63 14.40
N LEU A 200 17.93 -2.56 14.53
CA LEU A 200 18.24 -3.52 13.46
C LEU A 200 17.00 -4.31 12.99
N TYR A 201 16.02 -4.51 13.87
CA TYR A 201 14.77 -5.21 13.54
C TYR A 201 13.71 -4.31 12.90
N LEU A 202 13.99 -3.02 12.68
CA LEU A 202 13.08 -2.12 11.98
C LEU A 202 12.73 -2.66 10.59
N MET A 203 13.69 -3.24 9.88
CA MET A 203 13.46 -3.83 8.56
C MET A 203 12.50 -5.04 8.61
N VAL A 204 12.44 -5.75 9.74
CA VAL A 204 11.57 -6.91 9.95
C VAL A 204 10.15 -6.46 10.28
N GLY A 205 10.03 -5.48 11.18
CA GLY A 205 8.73 -4.92 11.59
C GLY A 205 8.11 -3.96 10.58
N SER A 206 8.86 -3.53 9.57
CA SER A 206 8.37 -2.68 8.49
C SER A 206 8.08 -3.49 7.23
N VAL A 207 7.33 -2.86 6.33
CA VAL A 207 6.89 -3.48 5.09
C VAL A 207 7.26 -2.60 3.90
N VAL A 208 7.89 -3.18 2.89
CA VAL A 208 8.36 -2.44 1.71
C VAL A 208 7.44 -2.63 0.51
N PHE A 209 7.24 -1.57 -0.26
CA PHE A 209 6.50 -1.59 -1.52
C PHE A 209 7.31 -0.93 -2.64
N LEU A 210 7.10 -1.37 -3.87
CA LEU A 210 7.61 -0.70 -5.06
C LEU A 210 6.54 0.25 -5.59
N LEU A 211 6.92 1.52 -5.77
CA LEU A 211 5.99 2.58 -6.17
C LEU A 211 6.04 2.79 -7.68
N ARG A 212 4.86 2.85 -8.30
CA ARG A 212 4.64 3.05 -9.73
C ARG A 212 3.53 4.10 -9.95
N PRO A 213 3.74 5.34 -9.46
CA PRO A 213 2.74 6.38 -9.56
C PRO A 213 2.39 6.65 -11.01
N ARG A 214 1.09 6.78 -11.29
CA ARG A 214 0.61 7.20 -12.61
C ARG A 214 0.16 8.66 -12.60
N THR A 215 -0.09 9.22 -11.42
CA THR A 215 -0.67 10.56 -11.27
C THR A 215 0.34 11.62 -10.80
N TYR A 216 1.38 11.22 -10.05
CA TYR A 216 2.41 12.14 -9.54
C TYR A 216 3.73 12.05 -10.31
N LYS A 217 4.27 13.23 -10.66
CA LYS A 217 5.54 13.42 -11.40
C LYS A 217 6.65 12.51 -10.84
N GLU A 218 7.05 11.56 -11.68
CA GLU A 218 7.91 10.41 -11.46
C GLU A 218 9.21 10.72 -10.69
N LYS A 219 9.25 10.44 -9.37
CA LYS A 219 10.52 10.38 -8.61
C LYS A 219 10.57 9.30 -7.53
N MET A 220 9.42 8.82 -7.03
CA MET A 220 9.37 7.81 -5.97
C MET A 220 9.43 6.40 -6.56
N GLN A 221 10.33 5.57 -6.03
CA GLN A 221 10.61 4.23 -6.58
C GLN A 221 10.19 3.10 -5.63
N ALA A 222 10.22 3.37 -4.33
CA ALA A 222 9.85 2.43 -3.28
C ALA A 222 9.40 3.21 -2.03
N CYS A 223 8.68 2.55 -1.13
CA CYS A 223 8.42 3.08 0.20
C CYS A 223 8.60 2.02 1.27
N VAL A 224 8.78 2.49 2.50
CA VAL A 224 8.75 1.72 3.73
C VAL A 224 7.51 2.14 4.51
N VAL A 225 6.64 1.19 4.83
CA VAL A 225 5.50 1.37 5.71
C VAL A 225 5.89 0.84 7.09
N VAL A 226 5.92 1.73 8.07
CA VAL A 226 6.36 1.53 9.45
C VAL A 226 5.13 1.51 10.37
N PRO A 227 4.76 0.35 10.94
CA PRO A 227 3.60 0.25 11.81
C PRO A 227 3.85 0.83 13.20
N ASP A 228 2.89 1.58 13.73
CA ASP A 228 2.92 1.99 15.14
C ASP A 228 2.37 0.85 16.01
N VAL A 229 3.24 -0.08 16.39
CA VAL A 229 2.83 -1.33 17.07
C VAL A 229 2.34 -1.05 18.48
N SER A 230 1.13 -1.55 18.80
CA SER A 230 0.49 -1.43 20.12
C SER A 230 0.33 -2.76 20.85
N ASP A 231 0.50 -3.88 20.16
CA ASP A 231 0.49 -5.23 20.73
C ASP A 231 1.41 -6.16 19.91
N LEU A 232 2.48 -6.64 20.53
CA LEU A 232 3.55 -7.38 19.87
C LEU A 232 3.11 -8.75 19.34
N VAL A 233 2.33 -9.49 20.14
CA VAL A 233 1.86 -10.83 19.78
C VAL A 233 0.80 -10.75 18.69
N ALA A 234 -0.10 -9.78 18.81
CA ALA A 234 -1.09 -9.46 17.80
C ALA A 234 -0.45 -9.09 16.46
N PHE A 235 0.54 -8.18 16.51
CA PHE A 235 1.25 -7.71 15.33
C PHE A 235 2.01 -8.84 14.63
N ALA A 236 2.76 -9.66 15.37
CA ALA A 236 3.48 -10.81 14.82
C ALA A 236 2.54 -11.80 14.11
N ARG A 237 1.36 -12.05 14.67
CA ARG A 237 0.32 -12.90 14.06
C ARG A 237 -0.21 -12.29 12.76
N ALA A 238 -0.53 -11.00 12.78
CA ALA A 238 -1.04 -10.28 11.61
C ALA A 238 0.00 -10.26 10.48
N MET A 239 1.28 -10.00 10.79
CA MET A 239 2.38 -10.05 9.83
C MET A 239 2.55 -11.45 9.21
N ARG A 240 2.43 -12.51 10.01
CA ARG A 240 2.46 -13.88 9.49
C ARG A 240 1.27 -14.17 8.57
N ALA A 241 0.08 -13.66 8.90
CA ALA A 241 -1.10 -13.79 8.04
C ALA A 241 -0.94 -13.03 6.71
N VAL A 242 -0.35 -11.82 6.75
CA VAL A 242 -0.01 -11.04 5.55
C VAL A 242 0.93 -11.82 4.62
N ALA A 243 1.91 -12.54 5.19
CA ALA A 243 2.89 -13.32 4.43
C ALA A 243 2.38 -14.71 3.98
N GLY A 244 1.22 -15.13 4.49
CA GLY A 244 0.60 -16.41 4.17
C GLY A 244 0.05 -16.47 2.74
N VAL A 245 -0.02 -17.67 2.19
CA VAL A 245 -0.69 -17.95 0.91
C VAL A 245 -2.05 -18.55 1.24
N ASP A 246 -3.05 -17.70 1.42
CA ASP A 246 -4.44 -18.10 1.62
C ASP A 246 -5.25 -17.77 0.36
N VAL A 247 -5.74 -18.81 -0.31
CA VAL A 247 -6.50 -18.69 -1.57
C VAL A 247 -7.92 -18.21 -1.29
N GLU A 248 -8.50 -18.57 -0.14
CA GLU A 248 -9.86 -18.18 0.24
C GLU A 248 -9.91 -16.74 0.77
N ARG A 249 -8.83 -16.30 1.45
CA ARG A 249 -8.70 -14.96 2.01
C ARG A 249 -7.42 -14.28 1.52
N PRO A 250 -7.35 -13.93 0.21
CA PRO A 250 -6.16 -13.32 -0.36
C PRO A 250 -5.89 -11.96 0.29
N ARG A 251 -4.63 -11.75 0.69
CA ARG A 251 -4.13 -10.48 1.23
C ARG A 251 -3.79 -9.54 0.08
N LEU A 252 -4.07 -8.24 0.26
CA LEU A 252 -3.79 -7.21 -0.74
C LEU A 252 -2.29 -7.06 -1.02
N SER A 253 -1.44 -7.47 -0.08
CA SER A 253 0.01 -7.28 -0.14
C SER A 253 0.84 -8.57 0.00
N GLY A 254 0.21 -9.76 -0.04
CA GLY A 254 0.83 -11.07 0.22
C GLY A 254 1.63 -11.70 -0.93
N GLY A 255 1.84 -10.97 -2.04
CA GLY A 255 2.57 -11.47 -3.22
C GLY A 255 3.30 -10.34 -3.96
N TYR A 256 4.05 -10.67 -5.01
CA TYR A 256 4.87 -9.68 -5.72
C TYR A 256 4.02 -8.52 -6.27
N LEU A 257 2.93 -8.85 -6.97
CA LEU A 257 2.03 -7.85 -7.56
C LEU A 257 1.29 -7.03 -6.50
N GLY A 258 0.97 -7.64 -5.35
CA GLY A 258 0.39 -6.93 -4.19
C GLY A 258 1.32 -5.87 -3.59
N ARG A 259 2.64 -6.05 -3.75
CA ARG A 259 3.69 -5.09 -3.34
C ARG A 259 3.96 -3.99 -4.37
N ILE A 260 3.23 -3.95 -5.48
CA ILE A 260 3.27 -2.84 -6.44
C ILE A 260 2.08 -1.92 -6.16
N ALA A 261 2.37 -0.65 -5.83
CA ALA A 261 1.35 0.36 -5.55
C ALA A 261 1.55 1.60 -6.43
N GLY A 262 0.47 2.33 -6.74
CA GLY A 262 0.56 3.62 -7.39
C GLY A 262 1.14 4.68 -6.46
N GLY A 263 0.71 4.71 -5.20
CA GLY A 263 1.15 5.71 -4.21
C GLY A 263 1.65 5.12 -2.90
N ALA A 264 2.28 5.98 -2.09
CA ALA A 264 2.72 5.62 -0.73
C ALA A 264 1.51 5.40 0.20
N GLU A 265 0.48 6.21 0.03
CA GLU A 265 -0.80 6.17 0.73
C GLU A 265 -1.54 4.86 0.41
N GLU A 266 -1.54 4.46 -0.87
CA GLU A 266 -2.13 3.20 -1.32
C GLU A 266 -1.43 2.00 -0.70
N ALA A 267 -0.09 1.97 -0.73
CA ALA A 267 0.70 0.92 -0.11
C ALA A 267 0.36 0.76 1.38
N ALA A 268 0.20 1.88 2.07
CA ALA A 268 -0.12 1.91 3.49
C ALA A 268 -1.54 1.44 3.79
N LEU A 269 -2.55 1.92 3.07
CA LEU A 269 -3.92 1.47 3.28
C LEU A 269 -4.11 -0.02 2.91
N ARG A 270 -3.40 -0.52 1.90
CA ARG A 270 -3.37 -1.97 1.60
C ARG A 270 -2.84 -2.77 2.79
N LEU A 271 -1.72 -2.35 3.37
CA LEU A 271 -1.16 -2.99 4.55
C LEU A 271 -2.08 -2.87 5.77
N LEU A 272 -2.69 -1.69 5.98
CA LEU A 272 -3.61 -1.46 7.09
C LEU A 272 -4.76 -2.47 7.03
N ILE A 273 -5.38 -2.63 5.85
CA ILE A 273 -6.45 -3.63 5.64
C ILE A 273 -5.95 -5.04 5.93
N ASP A 274 -4.76 -5.43 5.45
CA ASP A 274 -4.26 -6.77 5.69
C ASP A 274 -3.95 -7.03 7.18
N LEU A 275 -3.44 -6.02 7.90
CA LEU A 275 -3.12 -6.12 9.33
C LEU A 275 -4.38 -6.17 10.22
N THR A 276 -5.49 -5.57 9.77
CA THR A 276 -6.74 -5.52 10.53
C THR A 276 -7.77 -6.56 10.09
N ALA A 277 -7.52 -7.33 9.01
CA ALA A 277 -8.54 -8.21 8.45
C ALA A 277 -9.03 -9.33 9.38
N ASP A 278 -8.20 -9.78 10.32
CA ASP A 278 -8.54 -10.80 11.32
C ASP A 278 -8.67 -10.22 12.73
N ASP A 279 -8.69 -8.89 12.86
CA ASP A 279 -8.72 -8.24 14.16
C ASP A 279 -10.15 -8.20 14.72
N LEU A 280 -10.47 -9.17 15.57
CA LEU A 280 -11.73 -9.23 16.32
C LEU A 280 -11.60 -8.62 17.73
N ARG A 281 -10.49 -7.93 18.03
CA ARG A 281 -10.19 -7.44 19.38
C ARG A 281 -10.60 -5.99 19.56
N ASP A 282 -10.85 -5.64 20.82
CA ASP A 282 -11.10 -4.25 21.23
C ASP A 282 -9.86 -3.35 21.07
N ARG A 283 -8.66 -3.95 21.16
CA ARG A 283 -7.38 -3.25 20.96
C ARG A 283 -6.69 -3.72 19.69
N PRO A 284 -6.48 -2.83 18.70
CA PRO A 284 -5.84 -3.18 17.45
C PRO A 284 -4.36 -3.52 17.63
N ALA A 285 -3.82 -4.35 16.74
CA ALA A 285 -2.38 -4.70 16.72
C ALA A 285 -1.45 -3.49 16.52
N VAL A 286 -1.96 -2.46 15.83
CA VAL A 286 -1.26 -1.22 15.50
C VAL A 286 -2.16 -0.02 15.80
N ALA A 287 -1.58 1.11 16.18
CA ALA A 287 -2.27 2.39 16.39
C ALA A 287 -2.36 3.24 15.10
N GLY A 288 -1.63 2.87 14.06
CA GLY A 288 -1.56 3.56 12.78
C GLY A 288 -0.32 3.12 11.99
N LEU A 289 -0.09 3.75 10.84
CA LEU A 289 1.07 3.50 10.00
C LEU A 289 1.78 4.82 9.66
N HIS A 290 3.10 4.78 9.58
CA HIS A 290 3.92 5.86 9.07
C HIS A 290 4.62 5.40 7.80
N VAL A 291 4.48 6.14 6.71
CA VAL A 291 5.02 5.76 5.39
C VAL A 291 6.13 6.69 5.00
N ILE A 292 7.23 6.13 4.51
CA ILE A 292 8.40 6.87 4.01
C ILE A 292 8.60 6.49 2.56
N ALA A 293 8.36 7.44 1.65
CA ALA A 293 8.62 7.25 0.23
C ALA A 293 10.06 7.65 -0.10
N MET A 294 10.77 6.77 -0.80
CA MET A 294 12.14 6.97 -1.26
C MET A 294 12.13 7.29 -2.75
N GLY A 295 12.83 8.35 -3.13
CA GLY A 295 12.87 8.81 -4.52
C GLY A 295 14.16 9.55 -4.88
N LYS A 296 14.44 9.64 -6.17
CA LYS A 296 15.62 10.34 -6.69
C LYS A 296 15.41 11.86 -6.55
N VAL A 297 16.38 12.57 -6.00
CA VAL A 297 16.30 14.04 -5.92
C VAL A 297 16.63 14.70 -7.26
N ALA A 298 16.11 15.92 -7.46
CA ALA A 298 16.19 16.62 -8.74
C ALA A 298 17.62 16.99 -9.18
N TRP A 299 18.53 17.25 -8.22
CA TRP A 299 19.89 17.71 -8.49
C TRP A 299 20.95 16.61 -8.51
N ASP A 300 20.65 15.42 -7.98
CA ASP A 300 21.57 14.29 -7.98
C ASP A 300 20.77 13.00 -8.24
N LYS A 301 20.93 12.48 -9.46
CA LYS A 301 20.24 11.28 -9.92
C LYS A 301 20.76 9.99 -9.25
N ASN A 302 21.88 10.07 -8.52
CA ASN A 302 22.48 8.99 -7.76
C ASN A 302 22.05 8.99 -6.29
N GLN A 303 21.57 10.13 -5.76
CA GLN A 303 21.10 10.22 -4.39
C GLN A 303 19.58 9.97 -4.30
N VAL A 304 19.19 8.94 -3.55
CA VAL A 304 17.79 8.65 -3.22
C VAL A 304 17.52 9.17 -1.82
N ASN A 305 16.75 10.25 -1.70
CA ASN A 305 16.39 10.82 -0.40
C ASN A 305 14.94 10.50 -0.03
N ARG A 306 14.64 10.66 1.25
CA ARG A 306 13.27 10.70 1.77
C ARG A 306 12.51 11.79 1.03
N SER A 307 11.61 11.37 0.15
CA SER A 307 10.90 12.26 -0.79
C SER A 307 9.54 12.68 -0.27
N ALA A 308 8.90 11.86 0.57
CA ALA A 308 7.66 12.20 1.26
C ALA A 308 7.47 11.34 2.52
N THR A 309 6.69 11.85 3.48
CA THR A 309 6.15 11.04 4.57
C THR A 309 4.70 11.31 4.83
N VAL A 310 3.96 10.23 5.08
CA VAL A 310 2.52 10.26 5.33
C VAL A 310 2.23 9.46 6.59
N ARG A 311 1.30 9.95 7.41
CA ARG A 311 0.74 9.20 8.55
C ARG A 311 -0.66 8.74 8.20
N ILE A 312 -0.93 7.48 8.51
CA ILE A 312 -2.20 6.81 8.24
C ILE A 312 -2.80 6.38 9.57
N GLY A 313 -4.03 6.82 9.83
CA GLY A 313 -4.81 6.40 11.00
C GLY A 313 -5.47 5.04 10.79
N LEU A 314 -6.27 4.58 11.76
CA LEU A 314 -6.98 3.30 11.68
C LEU A 314 -8.33 3.41 10.99
N THR A 315 -8.96 4.57 11.07
CA THR A 315 -10.35 4.78 10.63
C THR A 315 -10.40 5.87 9.57
N TYR A 316 -11.09 5.56 8.48
CA TYR A 316 -11.38 6.51 7.42
C TYR A 316 -12.85 6.43 7.03
N PRO A 317 -13.52 7.58 6.81
CA PRO A 317 -14.78 7.60 6.09
C PRO A 317 -14.58 6.89 4.74
N GLU A 318 -15.53 6.05 4.34
CA GLU A 318 -15.49 5.37 3.03
C GLU A 318 -14.25 4.48 2.79
N LEU A 319 -13.64 3.90 3.83
CA LEU A 319 -12.54 2.92 3.66
C LEU A 319 -12.96 1.73 2.76
N GLU A 320 -14.24 1.34 2.79
CA GLU A 320 -14.78 0.30 1.92
C GLU A 320 -14.73 0.67 0.43
N VAL A 321 -14.84 1.96 0.08
CA VAL A 321 -14.64 2.42 -1.31
C VAL A 321 -13.20 2.16 -1.74
N PHE A 322 -12.21 2.41 -0.87
CA PHE A 322 -10.82 2.07 -1.15
C PHE A 322 -10.59 0.55 -1.26
N ARG A 323 -11.18 -0.23 -0.35
CA ARG A 323 -11.09 -1.70 -0.39
C ARG A 323 -11.65 -2.25 -1.70
N CYS A 324 -12.80 -1.73 -2.12
CA CYS A 324 -13.43 -2.09 -3.38
C CYS A 324 -12.59 -1.65 -4.60
N ALA A 325 -12.05 -0.43 -4.58
CA ALA A 325 -11.14 0.06 -5.61
C ALA A 325 -9.90 -0.85 -5.74
N SER A 326 -9.26 -1.20 -4.62
CA SER A 326 -8.09 -2.07 -4.59
C SER A 326 -8.40 -3.46 -5.15
N LYS A 327 -9.53 -4.06 -4.75
CA LYS A 327 -9.95 -5.39 -5.21
C LYS A 327 -10.28 -5.43 -6.71
N HIS A 328 -11.02 -4.44 -7.22
CA HIS A 328 -11.57 -4.50 -8.58
C HIS A 328 -10.80 -3.69 -9.62
N LEU A 329 -9.99 -2.72 -9.19
CA LEU A 329 -9.21 -1.82 -10.06
C LEU A 329 -7.72 -1.80 -9.72
N GLY A 330 -7.30 -2.33 -8.57
CA GLY A 330 -5.91 -2.39 -8.12
C GLY A 330 -5.08 -3.52 -8.73
N LYS A 331 -5.63 -4.23 -9.73
CA LYS A 331 -4.87 -5.24 -10.48
C LYS A 331 -3.63 -4.61 -11.11
N THR A 332 -2.55 -5.37 -11.11
CA THR A 332 -1.27 -4.98 -11.69
C THR A 332 -1.03 -5.82 -12.92
N ARG A 333 -0.63 -5.18 -14.02
CA ARG A 333 -0.29 -5.88 -15.27
C ARG A 333 1.22 -6.00 -15.41
N ILE A 334 1.66 -7.10 -15.97
CA ILE A 334 3.05 -7.28 -16.39
C ILE A 334 3.18 -6.72 -17.81
N VAL A 335 4.16 -5.86 -18.03
CA VAL A 335 4.54 -5.33 -19.34
C VAL A 335 5.97 -5.77 -19.66
N PRO A 336 6.28 -6.10 -20.92
CA PRO A 336 7.64 -6.41 -21.32
C PRO A 336 8.50 -5.15 -21.27
N GLY A 337 9.66 -5.27 -20.64
CA GLY A 337 10.74 -4.29 -20.61
C GLY A 337 11.62 -4.39 -21.86
N SER A 338 12.45 -3.36 -22.06
CA SER A 338 13.28 -3.23 -23.26
C SER A 338 14.35 -4.31 -23.41
N LYS A 339 14.67 -5.07 -22.35
CA LYS A 339 15.65 -6.17 -22.36
C LYS A 339 15.00 -7.54 -22.19
N GLY A 340 13.69 -7.64 -22.40
CA GLY A 340 12.90 -8.87 -22.18
C GLY A 340 12.62 -9.16 -20.70
N ASP A 341 12.90 -8.21 -19.81
CA ASP A 341 12.56 -8.26 -18.39
C ASP A 341 11.10 -7.86 -18.15
N GLY A 342 10.39 -8.55 -17.25
CA GLY A 342 9.04 -8.19 -16.84
C GLY A 342 9.04 -6.94 -15.97
N TYR A 343 8.11 -6.02 -16.23
CA TYR A 343 7.87 -4.85 -15.39
C TYR A 343 6.40 -4.78 -14.99
N ALA A 344 6.11 -4.57 -13.71
CA ALA A 344 4.75 -4.58 -13.18
C ALA A 344 4.24 -3.14 -12.99
N VAL A 345 3.04 -2.83 -13.49
CA VAL A 345 2.41 -1.51 -13.37
C VAL A 345 0.94 -1.60 -12.94
N PRO A 346 0.46 -0.71 -12.06
CA PRO A 346 -0.95 -0.62 -11.72
C PRO A 346 -1.82 -0.37 -12.96
N MET A 347 -2.92 -1.12 -13.12
CA MET A 347 -3.80 -0.98 -14.28
C MET A 347 -4.65 0.28 -14.23
N SER A 348 -5.01 0.74 -13.03
CA SER A 348 -5.86 1.91 -12.80
C SER A 348 -5.19 2.89 -11.82
N PRO A 349 -5.32 4.21 -12.03
CA PRO A 349 -4.92 5.23 -11.06
C PRO A 349 -5.95 5.42 -9.93
N VAL A 350 -7.11 4.75 -9.99
CA VAL A 350 -8.22 4.99 -9.05
C VAL A 350 -7.87 4.61 -7.59
N PRO A 351 -7.25 3.44 -7.30
CA PRO A 351 -6.84 3.12 -5.93
C PRO A 351 -5.83 4.13 -5.36
N GLU A 352 -4.87 4.58 -6.17
CA GLU A 352 -3.90 5.63 -5.82
C GLU A 352 -4.62 6.93 -5.44
N LEU A 353 -5.56 7.39 -6.27
CA LEU A 353 -6.34 8.61 -6.03
C LEU A 353 -7.16 8.52 -4.74
N VAL A 354 -7.93 7.44 -4.57
CA VAL A 354 -8.77 7.26 -3.39
C VAL A 354 -7.92 7.23 -2.13
N ALA A 355 -6.81 6.50 -2.14
CA ALA A 355 -5.91 6.43 -0.99
C ALA A 355 -5.32 7.80 -0.64
N ALA A 356 -4.83 8.55 -1.63
CA ALA A 356 -4.26 9.88 -1.42
C ALA A 356 -5.30 10.86 -0.84
N ASN A 357 -6.56 10.75 -1.25
CA ASN A 357 -7.64 11.57 -0.71
C ASN A 357 -7.99 11.20 0.73
N LEU A 358 -8.22 9.92 1.01
CA LEU A 358 -8.55 9.46 2.35
C LEU A 358 -7.43 9.82 3.35
N ALA A 359 -6.17 9.56 2.98
CA ALA A 359 -5.01 9.90 3.80
C ALA A 359 -4.91 11.40 4.12
N ALA A 360 -5.33 12.25 3.19
CA ALA A 360 -5.34 13.71 3.36
C ALA A 360 -6.63 14.27 3.99
N GLY A 361 -7.54 13.40 4.45
CA GLY A 361 -8.83 13.82 5.01
C GLY A 361 -9.78 14.45 3.99
N ARG A 362 -9.55 14.23 2.69
CA ARG A 362 -10.44 14.68 1.60
C ARG A 362 -11.48 13.62 1.28
N HIS A 363 -12.55 14.04 0.61
CA HIS A 363 -13.56 13.14 0.04
C HIS A 363 -12.91 12.17 -0.96
N TRP A 364 -13.36 10.91 -0.97
CA TRP A 364 -12.75 9.83 -1.76
C TRP A 364 -12.66 10.15 -3.26
N ALA A 365 -13.65 10.90 -3.80
CA ALA A 365 -13.73 11.27 -5.21
C ALA A 365 -13.03 12.59 -5.53
N ALA A 366 -12.38 13.26 -4.57
CA ALA A 366 -11.67 14.51 -4.85
C ALA A 366 -10.65 14.32 -5.99
N ASP A 367 -10.50 15.33 -6.84
CA ASP A 367 -9.62 15.30 -8.01
C ASP A 367 -9.90 14.22 -9.07
N PHE A 368 -11.03 13.49 -8.98
CA PHE A 368 -11.43 12.51 -10.00
C PHE A 368 -11.51 13.12 -11.41
N ARG A 369 -11.83 14.41 -11.52
CA ARG A 369 -11.80 15.17 -12.77
C ARG A 369 -10.50 14.98 -13.54
N ALA A 370 -9.36 14.94 -12.86
CA ALA A 370 -8.05 14.80 -13.50
C ALA A 370 -7.90 13.46 -14.25
N LEU A 371 -8.58 12.40 -13.81
CA LEU A 371 -8.56 11.08 -14.45
C LEU A 371 -9.39 11.01 -15.73
N VAL A 372 -10.25 12.00 -15.97
CA VAL A 372 -11.16 12.04 -17.11
C VAL A 372 -11.09 13.37 -17.87
N SER A 373 -10.15 14.24 -17.55
CA SER A 373 -9.98 15.52 -18.26
C SER A 373 -9.57 15.34 -19.72
N GLU A 374 -8.78 14.31 -20.02
CA GLU A 374 -8.31 13.99 -21.37
C GLU A 374 -9.17 12.90 -22.02
N SER A 375 -9.42 13.00 -23.33
CA SER A 375 -10.31 12.06 -24.04
C SER A 375 -9.78 10.61 -24.00
N LYS A 376 -8.46 10.45 -24.08
CA LYS A 376 -7.79 9.16 -23.97
C LYS A 376 -7.97 8.53 -22.59
N ASP A 377 -7.87 9.32 -21.52
CA ASP A 377 -7.99 8.83 -20.16
C ASP A 377 -9.44 8.59 -19.76
N PHE A 378 -10.37 9.43 -20.23
CA PHE A 378 -11.80 9.14 -20.16
C PHE A 378 -12.14 7.80 -20.82
N SER A 379 -11.61 7.54 -22.02
CA SER A 379 -11.81 6.24 -22.70
C SER A 379 -11.22 5.08 -21.91
N ARG A 380 -10.04 5.24 -21.29
CA ARG A 380 -9.46 4.23 -20.39
C ARG A 380 -10.33 3.95 -19.18
N MET A 381 -10.89 4.99 -18.55
CA MET A 381 -11.79 4.83 -17.40
C MET A 381 -13.08 4.09 -17.78
N ARG A 382 -13.57 4.21 -19.02
CA ARG A 382 -14.71 3.41 -19.51
C ARG A 382 -14.42 1.90 -19.52
N PHE A 383 -13.18 1.48 -19.79
CA PHE A 383 -12.82 0.05 -19.73
C PHE A 383 -12.80 -0.47 -18.28
N ALA A 384 -12.53 0.41 -17.31
CA ALA A 384 -12.58 0.11 -15.87
C ALA A 384 -14.00 0.11 -15.28
N ARG A 385 -15.05 0.31 -16.10
CA ARG A 385 -16.44 0.48 -15.65
C ARG A 385 -16.94 -0.58 -14.68
N LYS A 386 -16.67 -1.88 -14.92
CA LYS A 386 -17.14 -2.95 -14.03
C LYS A 386 -16.61 -2.77 -12.60
N GLY A 387 -15.34 -2.38 -12.45
CA GLY A 387 -14.77 -2.10 -11.13
C GLY A 387 -15.30 -0.80 -10.51
N LEU A 388 -15.55 0.23 -11.32
CA LEU A 388 -16.18 1.47 -10.86
C LEU A 388 -17.63 1.26 -10.39
N GLN A 389 -18.37 0.34 -11.03
CA GLN A 389 -19.70 -0.05 -10.57
C GLN A 389 -19.65 -0.76 -9.22
N LYS A 390 -18.68 -1.67 -9.02
CA LYS A 390 -18.46 -2.28 -7.71
C LYS A 390 -18.11 -1.24 -6.65
N MET A 391 -17.29 -0.24 -6.98
CA MET A 391 -17.01 0.86 -6.05
C MET A 391 -18.28 1.63 -5.66
N LYS A 392 -19.20 1.87 -6.61
CA LYS A 392 -20.48 2.53 -6.32
C LYS A 392 -21.28 1.78 -5.25
N GLU A 393 -21.29 0.45 -5.31
CA GLU A 393 -21.99 -0.41 -4.34
C GLU A 393 -21.40 -0.30 -2.92
N ALA A 394 -20.13 0.13 -2.78
CA ALA A 394 -19.44 0.25 -1.50
C ALA A 394 -19.56 1.62 -0.83
N ILE A 395 -20.10 2.63 -1.53
CA ILE A 395 -20.31 3.98 -1.00
C ILE A 395 -21.36 3.93 0.11
N LYS A 396 -21.11 4.53 1.27
CA LYS A 396 -22.04 4.61 2.41
C LYS A 396 -22.73 5.97 2.54
N ASP A 397 -22.10 7.04 2.05
CA ASP A 397 -22.65 8.38 2.08
C ASP A 397 -23.91 8.48 1.19
N GLY A 398 -25.05 8.77 1.84
CA GLY A 398 -26.36 8.80 1.18
C GLY A 398 -26.48 9.90 0.12
N VAL A 399 -25.77 11.03 0.28
CA VAL A 399 -25.77 12.12 -0.69
C VAL A 399 -25.00 11.72 -1.94
N ASP A 400 -23.84 11.08 -1.80
CA ASP A 400 -23.09 10.52 -2.92
C ASP A 400 -23.93 9.49 -3.70
N GLN A 401 -24.54 8.55 -2.99
CA GLN A 401 -25.41 7.53 -3.57
C GLN A 401 -26.57 8.17 -4.35
N ALA A 402 -27.21 9.19 -3.78
CA ALA A 402 -28.35 9.86 -4.40
C ALA A 402 -27.95 10.68 -5.63
N VAL A 403 -26.85 11.43 -5.59
CA VAL A 403 -26.32 12.16 -6.76
C VAL A 403 -26.00 11.20 -7.90
N ILE A 404 -25.27 10.11 -7.61
CA ILE A 404 -24.92 9.10 -8.62
C ILE A 404 -26.18 8.39 -9.15
N GLY A 405 -27.12 8.07 -8.26
CA GLY A 405 -28.39 7.43 -8.59
C GLY A 405 -29.25 8.28 -9.52
N MET A 406 -29.42 9.57 -9.20
CA MET A 406 -30.12 10.54 -10.06
C MET A 406 -29.47 10.63 -11.44
N PHE A 407 -28.14 10.72 -11.49
CA PHE A 407 -27.41 10.75 -12.76
C PHE A 407 -27.61 9.48 -13.58
N HIS A 408 -27.50 8.31 -12.96
CA HIS A 408 -27.67 7.02 -13.63
C HIS A 408 -29.10 6.83 -14.15
N GLU A 409 -30.11 7.25 -13.40
CA GLU A 409 -31.51 7.19 -13.82
C GLU A 409 -31.78 8.13 -15.01
N ALA A 410 -31.33 9.38 -14.93
CA ALA A 410 -31.44 10.35 -16.03
C ALA A 410 -30.72 9.87 -17.29
N TRP A 411 -29.51 9.34 -17.13
CA TRP A 411 -28.73 8.81 -18.24
C TRP A 411 -29.37 7.58 -18.90
N ARG A 412 -29.95 6.68 -18.09
CA ARG A 412 -30.72 5.52 -18.57
C ARG A 412 -31.89 5.94 -19.46
N ARG A 413 -32.67 6.94 -19.02
CA ARG A 413 -33.83 7.45 -19.78
C ARG A 413 -33.38 8.09 -21.10
N LYS A 414 -32.33 8.91 -21.10
CA LYS A 414 -31.75 9.48 -22.34
C LYS A 414 -31.32 8.40 -23.33
N MET A 415 -30.67 7.33 -22.87
CA MET A 415 -30.31 6.22 -23.76
C MET A 415 -31.54 5.46 -24.29
N GLY A 416 -32.64 5.39 -23.54
CA GLY A 416 -33.91 4.87 -24.05
C GLY A 416 -34.38 5.62 -25.30
N VAL A 417 -34.33 6.96 -25.26
CA VAL A 417 -34.67 7.82 -26.41
C VAL A 417 -33.77 7.55 -27.62
N PHE A 418 -32.46 7.36 -27.41
CA PHE A 418 -31.55 7.02 -28.52
C PHE A 418 -31.86 5.65 -29.13
N LYS A 419 -32.25 4.67 -28.31
CA LYS A 419 -32.65 3.35 -28.79
C LYS A 419 -33.95 3.43 -29.61
N ASP A 420 -34.92 4.22 -29.16
CA ASP A 420 -36.16 4.44 -29.90
C ASP A 420 -35.92 5.13 -31.25
N ARG A 421 -34.95 6.06 -31.31
CA ARG A 421 -34.51 6.69 -32.57
C ARG A 421 -33.79 5.73 -33.49
N GLU A 422 -32.95 4.85 -32.98
CA GLU A 422 -32.33 3.80 -33.81
C GLU A 422 -33.40 2.92 -34.47
N LEU A 423 -34.41 2.51 -33.71
CA LEU A 423 -35.53 1.70 -34.21
C LEU A 423 -36.40 2.43 -35.24
N ARG A 424 -36.58 3.75 -35.11
CA ARG A 424 -37.45 4.55 -35.99
C ARG A 424 -36.75 5.14 -37.21
N GLU A 425 -35.51 5.58 -37.04
CA GLU A 425 -34.79 6.44 -37.99
C GLU A 425 -33.52 5.76 -38.55
N GLY A 426 -33.20 4.53 -38.13
CA GLY A 426 -32.00 3.79 -38.59
C GLY A 426 -30.67 4.40 -38.14
N ALA A 427 -30.70 5.36 -37.21
CA ALA A 427 -29.50 6.03 -36.72
C ALA A 427 -28.71 5.15 -35.74
N SER A 428 -27.37 5.13 -35.84
CA SER A 428 -26.53 4.29 -34.99
C SER A 428 -26.59 4.68 -33.50
N PHE A 429 -27.19 3.83 -32.66
CA PHE A 429 -27.28 4.03 -31.20
C PHE A 429 -25.91 4.20 -30.57
N LYS A 430 -24.95 3.32 -30.93
CA LYS A 430 -23.60 3.33 -30.38
C LYS A 430 -22.89 4.68 -30.59
N ARG A 431 -23.02 5.23 -31.80
CA ARG A 431 -22.43 6.53 -32.15
C ARG A 431 -23.10 7.67 -31.38
N GLN A 432 -24.43 7.68 -31.29
CA GLN A 432 -25.17 8.70 -30.54
C GLN A 432 -24.79 8.72 -29.06
N VAL A 433 -24.71 7.54 -28.44
CA VAL A 433 -24.30 7.38 -27.03
C VAL A 433 -22.88 7.90 -26.80
N GLU A 434 -21.95 7.62 -27.70
CA GLU A 434 -20.57 8.08 -27.57
C GLU A 434 -20.45 9.61 -27.69
N VAL A 435 -21.11 10.20 -28.68
CA VAL A 435 -21.14 11.66 -28.87
C VAL A 435 -21.77 12.35 -27.67
N GLU A 436 -22.91 11.87 -27.18
CA GLU A 436 -23.59 12.49 -26.04
C GLU A 436 -22.78 12.33 -24.74
N ARG A 437 -22.09 11.20 -24.53
CA ARG A 437 -21.18 11.04 -23.38
C ARG A 437 -20.05 12.05 -23.39
N GLU A 438 -19.42 12.25 -24.53
CA GLU A 438 -18.34 13.23 -24.69
C GLU A 438 -18.87 14.66 -24.48
N ARG A 439 -20.07 14.96 -25.00
CA ARG A 439 -20.77 16.22 -24.74
C ARG A 439 -21.02 16.43 -23.24
N ILE A 440 -21.57 15.44 -22.55
CA ILE A 440 -21.85 15.49 -21.10
C ILE A 440 -20.56 15.72 -20.32
N ARG A 441 -19.51 14.94 -20.60
CA ARG A 441 -18.19 15.12 -19.98
C ARG A 441 -17.71 16.55 -20.15
N ASN A 442 -17.72 17.06 -21.38
CA ASN A 442 -17.25 18.42 -21.67
C ASN A 442 -18.10 19.50 -21.00
N SER A 443 -19.43 19.31 -20.89
CA SER A 443 -20.30 20.22 -20.14
C SER A 443 -19.96 20.26 -18.66
N ILE A 444 -19.75 19.10 -18.02
CA ILE A 444 -19.37 19.01 -16.60
C ILE A 444 -18.00 19.67 -16.36
N LEU A 445 -17.01 19.39 -17.22
CA LEU A 445 -15.65 19.94 -17.09
C LEU A 445 -15.60 21.46 -17.30
N ARG A 446 -16.46 22.02 -18.16
CA ARG A 446 -16.51 23.45 -18.46
C ARG A 446 -17.34 24.27 -17.46
N ALA A 447 -18.11 23.64 -16.58
CA ALA A 447 -18.87 24.34 -15.55
C ALA A 447 -17.90 24.93 -14.50
N LYS A 448 -17.70 26.25 -14.56
CA LYS A 448 -16.72 26.98 -13.71
C LYS A 448 -17.26 27.41 -12.35
N THR A 449 -18.58 27.50 -12.19
CA THR A 449 -19.24 27.96 -10.94
C THR A 449 -20.17 26.89 -10.38
N ALA A 450 -20.45 26.97 -9.08
CA ALA A 450 -21.38 26.07 -8.40
C ALA A 450 -22.77 26.11 -9.06
N ASP A 451 -23.30 27.32 -9.30
CA ASP A 451 -24.61 27.52 -9.93
C ASP A 451 -24.68 26.98 -11.37
N ALA A 452 -23.62 27.16 -12.16
CA ALA A 452 -23.58 26.64 -13.53
C ALA A 452 -23.62 25.10 -13.53
N LEU A 453 -22.90 24.47 -12.60
CA LEU A 453 -22.87 23.02 -12.47
C LEU A 453 -24.20 22.46 -11.92
N ALA A 454 -24.73 23.07 -10.86
CA ALA A 454 -26.02 22.72 -10.28
C ALA A 454 -27.15 22.87 -11.30
N GLY A 455 -27.21 24.02 -11.98
CA GLY A 455 -28.19 24.30 -13.02
C GLY A 455 -28.05 23.39 -14.23
N TRP A 456 -26.83 23.00 -14.61
CA TRP A 456 -26.62 21.97 -15.64
C TRP A 456 -27.15 20.60 -15.19
N PHE A 457 -26.82 20.16 -13.98
CA PHE A 457 -27.20 18.84 -13.47
C PHE A 457 -28.72 18.70 -13.32
N LEU A 458 -29.38 19.73 -12.78
CA LEU A 458 -30.83 19.74 -12.62
C LEU A 458 -31.54 19.76 -13.98
N ARG A 459 -31.07 20.55 -14.94
CA ARG A 459 -31.59 20.53 -16.32
C ARG A 459 -31.41 19.16 -16.98
N PHE A 460 -30.23 18.56 -16.84
CA PHE A 460 -29.96 17.21 -17.33
C PHE A 460 -30.95 16.18 -16.78
N CYS A 461 -31.27 16.27 -15.48
CA CYS A 461 -32.27 15.40 -14.84
C CYS A 461 -33.71 15.71 -15.30
N ALA A 462 -34.08 16.98 -15.41
CA ALA A 462 -35.40 17.42 -15.83
C ALA A 462 -35.69 17.02 -17.29
N ASP A 463 -34.72 17.24 -18.20
CA ASP A 463 -34.83 16.87 -19.61
C ASP A 463 -35.02 15.35 -19.79
N ALA A 464 -34.31 14.55 -18.98
CA ALA A 464 -34.42 13.10 -19.03
C ALA A 464 -35.75 12.55 -18.49
N THR A 465 -36.47 13.33 -17.69
CA THR A 465 -37.70 12.92 -17.00
C THR A 465 -38.95 13.59 -17.53
N GLN A 466 -38.84 14.49 -18.52
CA GLN A 466 -39.92 15.37 -18.96
C GLN A 466 -40.55 16.14 -17.78
N GLY A 467 -39.74 16.51 -16.78
CA GLY A 467 -40.17 17.23 -15.59
C GLY A 467 -40.65 16.37 -14.41
N ALA A 468 -40.65 15.03 -14.50
CA ALA A 468 -41.00 14.17 -13.38
C ALA A 468 -39.86 14.04 -12.33
N THR A 469 -40.21 13.96 -11.06
CA THR A 469 -39.21 13.79 -9.98
C THR A 469 -38.58 12.39 -10.02
N LEU A 470 -37.25 12.32 -10.07
CA LEU A 470 -36.47 11.08 -9.97
C LEU A 470 -36.68 10.40 -8.60
N ALA A 471 -36.66 9.08 -8.54
CA ALA A 471 -36.93 8.33 -7.30
C ALA A 471 -35.89 8.66 -6.21
N ALA A 472 -34.63 8.77 -6.59
CA ALA A 472 -33.52 9.15 -5.70
C ALA A 472 -33.67 10.57 -5.12
N ALA A 473 -34.35 11.48 -5.83
CA ALA A 473 -34.60 12.83 -5.33
C ALA A 473 -35.74 12.90 -4.30
N ARG A 474 -36.59 11.86 -4.20
CA ARG A 474 -37.73 11.84 -3.26
C ARG A 474 -37.34 11.49 -1.83
N GLN A 475 -36.30 10.67 -1.64
CA GLN A 475 -35.89 10.19 -0.32
C GLN A 475 -35.02 11.21 0.44
N GLU A 476 -34.26 12.05 -0.26
CA GLU A 476 -33.24 12.95 0.32
C GLU A 476 -33.34 14.40 -0.20
N ALA A 477 -34.54 14.87 -0.56
CA ALA A 477 -34.75 16.10 -1.32
C ALA A 477 -34.12 17.37 -0.69
N ALA A 478 -34.26 17.54 0.63
CA ALA A 478 -33.73 18.70 1.35
C ALA A 478 -32.20 18.65 1.43
N THR A 479 -31.64 17.52 1.87
CA THR A 479 -30.20 17.27 1.97
C THR A 479 -29.51 17.43 0.61
N LEU A 480 -30.11 16.89 -0.46
CA LEU A 480 -29.62 17.01 -1.83
C LEU A 480 -29.64 18.45 -2.33
N ARG A 481 -30.72 19.20 -2.04
CA ARG A 481 -30.81 20.60 -2.44
C ARG A 481 -29.74 21.43 -1.75
N GLU A 482 -29.56 21.26 -0.43
CA GLU A 482 -28.49 21.92 0.31
C GLU A 482 -27.12 21.54 -0.25
N PHE A 483 -26.90 20.26 -0.53
CA PHE A 483 -25.66 19.79 -1.11
C PHE A 483 -25.34 20.41 -2.47
N ILE A 484 -26.29 20.38 -3.41
CA ILE A 484 -26.11 20.79 -4.81
C ILE A 484 -25.82 22.29 -4.92
N PHE A 485 -26.49 23.12 -4.12
CA PHE A 485 -26.37 24.58 -4.19
C PHE A 485 -25.33 25.16 -3.23
N ASN A 486 -24.70 24.34 -2.39
CA ASN A 486 -23.60 24.79 -1.53
C ASN A 486 -22.29 24.87 -2.32
N GLU A 487 -21.72 26.07 -2.43
CA GLU A 487 -20.48 26.32 -3.16
C GLU A 487 -19.31 25.45 -2.70
N ARG A 488 -19.25 25.10 -1.40
CA ARG A 488 -18.20 24.24 -0.85
C ARG A 488 -18.25 22.82 -1.41
N ASN A 489 -19.42 22.38 -1.88
CA ASN A 489 -19.63 21.06 -2.46
C ASN A 489 -19.47 21.04 -3.98
N ALA A 490 -19.26 22.18 -4.65
CA ALA A 490 -19.21 22.25 -6.11
C ALA A 490 -18.14 21.30 -6.71
N SER A 491 -16.95 21.24 -6.10
CA SER A 491 -15.90 20.32 -6.52
C SER A 491 -16.29 18.85 -6.29
N ARG A 492 -16.91 18.53 -5.14
CA ARG A 492 -17.39 17.18 -4.84
C ARG A 492 -18.48 16.75 -5.84
N LEU A 493 -19.47 17.61 -6.08
CA LEU A 493 -20.51 17.40 -7.08
C LEU A 493 -19.91 17.15 -8.48
N GLN A 494 -18.97 17.99 -8.92
CA GLN A 494 -18.32 17.83 -10.22
C GLN A 494 -17.66 16.46 -10.37
N ASN A 495 -16.88 16.06 -9.36
CA ASN A 495 -16.19 14.78 -9.34
C ASN A 495 -17.17 13.58 -9.29
N LEU A 496 -18.24 13.68 -8.51
CA LEU A 496 -19.28 12.65 -8.44
C LEU A 496 -20.01 12.46 -9.78
N LEU A 497 -20.33 13.56 -10.48
CA LEU A 497 -20.98 13.50 -11.80
C LEU A 497 -20.07 12.86 -12.85
N LEU A 498 -18.77 13.17 -12.82
CA LEU A 498 -17.78 12.55 -13.69
C LEU A 498 -17.58 11.06 -13.37
N PHE A 499 -17.55 10.71 -12.08
CA PHE A 499 -17.54 9.30 -11.65
C PHE A 499 -18.82 8.58 -12.09
N ALA A 500 -20.00 9.19 -11.93
CA ALA A 500 -21.28 8.62 -12.34
C ALA A 500 -21.30 8.31 -13.85
N LEU A 501 -20.74 9.21 -14.67
CA LEU A 501 -20.65 9.05 -16.11
C LEU A 501 -19.84 7.80 -16.53
N VAL A 502 -18.70 7.54 -15.88
CA VAL A 502 -17.83 6.39 -16.21
C VAL A 502 -18.23 5.08 -15.51
N SER A 503 -18.94 5.15 -14.38
CA SER A 503 -19.42 3.99 -13.63
C SER A 503 -20.75 3.43 -14.14
N TYR A 504 -21.47 4.13 -15.02
CA TYR A 504 -22.75 3.65 -15.54
C TYR A 504 -22.60 2.39 -16.40
N ALA A 505 -23.15 1.27 -15.92
CA ALA A 505 -23.38 0.04 -16.68
C ALA A 505 -24.88 -0.26 -16.77
N LYS A 506 -25.30 -0.90 -17.86
CA LYS A 506 -26.66 -1.46 -17.93
C LYS A 506 -26.65 -2.72 -17.09
N ASP A 507 -27.64 -2.88 -16.20
CA ASP A 507 -27.82 -4.14 -15.47
C ASP A 507 -28.22 -5.21 -16.49
N ASP A 508 -27.29 -6.11 -16.82
CA ASP A 508 -27.53 -7.23 -17.74
C ASP A 508 -28.34 -8.37 -17.08
N THR A 509 -28.73 -8.22 -15.81
CA THR A 509 -29.43 -9.23 -15.00
C THR A 509 -30.89 -9.49 -15.35
N LYS A 510 -31.45 -8.89 -16.42
CA LYS A 510 -32.83 -9.14 -16.86
C LYS A 510 -32.95 -9.80 -18.24
N GLY A 511 -31.85 -10.37 -18.77
CA GLY A 511 -31.82 -10.99 -20.10
C GLY A 511 -31.75 -12.52 -20.16
N GLN A 512 -31.70 -13.23 -19.02
CA GLN A 512 -31.54 -14.70 -19.00
C GLN A 512 -32.78 -15.49 -18.56
N THR A 513 -33.94 -14.85 -18.41
CA THR A 513 -35.22 -15.54 -18.27
C THR A 513 -36.08 -15.23 -19.50
N ASN A 514 -35.86 -15.98 -20.57
CA ASN A 514 -36.85 -16.46 -21.55
C ASN A 514 -36.15 -16.88 -22.85
N GLY A 515 -36.35 -18.15 -23.24
CA GLY A 515 -35.80 -18.82 -24.42
C GLY A 515 -35.26 -20.20 -24.03
N GLU A 516 -36.13 -21.11 -23.58
CA GLU A 516 -36.69 -22.24 -24.39
C GLU A 516 -35.66 -23.39 -24.50
N ALA A 517 -35.88 -24.50 -23.77
CA ALA A 517 -36.72 -25.65 -24.11
C ALA A 517 -35.94 -26.70 -24.89
#